data_AF-A0A1Q5E149-F1
#
_entry.id   AF-A0A1Q5E149-F1
#
_cell.length_a   1.000
_cell.length_b   1.000
_cell.length_c   1.000
_cell.angle_alpha   90.00
_cell.angle_beta   90.00
_cell.angle_gamma   90.00
#
_symmetry.space_group_name_H-M   'P 1'
#
loop_
_entity.id
_entity.type
_entity.pdbx_description
1 polymer ?
#
loop_
_entity_poly.entity_id
_entity_poly.type
_entity_poly.pdbx_seq_one_letter_code
_entity_poly.pdbx_strand_id
1 'polypeptide(L)'
;MPTLPKAVRAAAVTGAALAAVALAGPAQASTSAGYVAYGDSGTAVKCVQIAVNASNVQGDITVDGIWGARTETAVKTFQLINIWGVDPVHGDPIFLTADGVVGPYTGDVMLRYIADNASGWKSTCAAALPTTH
;
A
#
# COMPACT_ATOMS: atom_id res chain seq x y z
N MET A 1 -48.26 20.26 3.54
CA MET A 1 -47.62 20.23 2.20
C MET A 1 -47.17 18.80 1.95
N PRO A 2 -47.84 18.06 1.05
CA PRO A 2 -47.50 16.68 0.71
C PRO A 2 -46.54 16.65 -0.49
N THR A 3 -45.57 15.74 -0.49
CA THR A 3 -45.19 14.95 -1.67
C THR A 3 -44.37 13.72 -1.23
N LEU A 4 -44.93 12.54 -1.53
CA LEU A 4 -44.29 11.22 -1.53
C LEU A 4 -44.45 10.66 -2.98
N PRO A 5 -43.90 9.50 -3.36
CA PRO A 5 -42.52 9.18 -3.73
C PRO A 5 -42.41 8.68 -5.20
N LYS A 6 -41.21 8.32 -5.66
CA LYS A 6 -40.99 7.31 -6.71
C LYS A 6 -40.12 6.20 -6.09
N ALA A 7 -40.70 5.10 -5.61
CA ALA A 7 -40.77 3.78 -6.27
C ALA A 7 -39.45 3.41 -6.97
N VAL A 8 -38.81 2.25 -6.72
CA VAL A 8 -39.30 0.90 -7.05
C VAL A 8 -38.59 -0.11 -6.13
N ARG A 9 -39.32 -0.71 -5.19
CA ARG A 9 -39.74 -2.14 -5.11
C ARG A 9 -38.62 -3.19 -5.14
N ALA A 10 -38.45 -3.82 -3.98
CA ALA A 10 -37.87 -5.14 -3.80
C ALA A 10 -38.61 -6.19 -4.64
N ALA A 11 -37.85 -7.09 -5.27
CA ALA A 11 -38.36 -8.36 -5.78
C ALA A 11 -37.60 -9.49 -5.05
N ALA A 12 -38.29 -10.16 -4.14
CA ALA A 12 -37.89 -11.46 -3.64
C ALA A 12 -38.26 -12.50 -4.71
N VAL A 13 -37.29 -13.27 -5.21
CA VAL A 13 -37.52 -14.34 -6.18
C VAL A 13 -37.28 -15.68 -5.49
N THR A 14 -38.35 -16.41 -5.26
CA THR A 14 -38.35 -17.84 -4.90
C THR A 14 -38.14 -18.68 -6.17
N GLY A 15 -37.14 -19.56 -6.20
CA GLY A 15 -36.99 -20.55 -7.26
C GLY A 15 -35.62 -21.24 -7.24
N ALA A 16 -35.61 -22.58 -7.22
CA ALA A 16 -34.44 -23.42 -7.01
C ALA A 16 -33.51 -23.56 -8.25
N ALA A 17 -32.21 -23.53 -7.96
CA ALA A 17 -31.04 -24.08 -8.66
C ALA A 17 -30.81 -23.81 -10.16
N LEU A 18 -29.75 -23.03 -10.45
CA LEU A 18 -28.71 -23.28 -11.47
C LEU A 18 -27.50 -22.40 -11.11
N ALA A 19 -26.32 -23.00 -11.01
CA ALA A 19 -25.09 -22.32 -10.61
C ALA A 19 -24.73 -21.17 -11.57
N ALA A 20 -24.62 -19.95 -11.04
CA ALA A 20 -23.99 -18.83 -11.71
C ALA A 20 -22.98 -18.22 -10.75
N VAL A 21 -21.70 -18.55 -10.99
CA VAL A 21 -20.54 -17.93 -10.36
C VAL A 21 -20.55 -16.46 -10.74
N ALA A 22 -21.08 -15.60 -9.87
CA ALA A 22 -20.76 -14.18 -9.93
C ALA A 22 -19.51 -14.00 -9.08
N LEU A 23 -18.37 -13.94 -9.77
CA LEU A 23 -17.08 -13.53 -9.25
C LEU A 23 -17.25 -12.20 -8.50
N ALA A 24 -17.50 -12.26 -7.19
CA ALA A 24 -17.04 -11.22 -6.29
C ALA A 24 -15.52 -11.35 -6.29
N GLY A 25 -14.88 -10.89 -7.37
CA GLY A 25 -13.47 -10.57 -7.33
C GLY A 25 -13.25 -9.62 -6.13
N PRO A 26 -12.11 -9.70 -5.44
CA PRO A 26 -11.83 -8.72 -4.41
C PRO A 26 -12.03 -7.35 -5.05
N ALA A 27 -12.80 -6.48 -4.40
CA ALA A 27 -12.93 -5.10 -4.82
C ALA A 27 -11.52 -4.52 -4.76
N GLN A 28 -10.82 -4.55 -5.88
CA GLN A 28 -9.51 -3.97 -6.00
C GLN A 28 -9.79 -2.48 -6.14
N ALA A 29 -9.97 -1.84 -4.97
CA ALA A 29 -9.94 -0.40 -4.86
C ALA A 29 -8.56 0.03 -5.33
N SER A 30 -8.43 0.28 -6.63
CA SER A 30 -7.35 1.10 -7.15
C SER A 30 -7.70 2.52 -6.75
N THR A 31 -7.42 2.87 -5.50
CA THR A 31 -7.38 4.26 -5.08
C THR A 31 -5.95 4.73 -5.29
N SER A 32 -5.76 5.50 -6.35
CA SER A 32 -4.62 6.41 -6.53
C SER A 32 -4.63 7.52 -5.45
N ALA A 33 -4.70 7.12 -4.19
CA ALA A 33 -4.64 7.94 -2.99
C ALA A 33 -4.28 6.94 -1.88
N GLY A 34 -3.03 6.63 -1.64
CA GLY A 34 -1.80 7.43 -1.66
C GLY A 34 -0.87 6.98 -0.52
N TYR A 35 -1.31 5.98 0.26
CA TYR A 35 -0.64 5.50 1.45
C TYR A 35 -0.81 3.98 1.61
N VAL A 36 0.17 3.32 2.23
CA VAL A 36 0.10 1.93 2.71
C VAL A 36 0.39 1.96 4.20
N ALA A 37 -0.40 1.27 5.02
CA ALA A 37 -0.31 1.35 6.47
C ALA A 37 -0.70 0.05 7.19
N TYR A 38 -0.70 0.10 8.52
CA TYR A 38 -1.10 -1.01 9.39
C TYR A 38 -2.45 -1.61 9.03
N GLY A 39 -2.50 -2.95 8.93
CA GLY A 39 -3.69 -3.70 8.57
C GLY A 39 -3.83 -3.95 7.06
N ASP A 40 -3.07 -3.27 6.21
CA ASP A 40 -3.03 -3.56 4.79
C ASP A 40 -2.37 -4.91 4.49
N SER A 41 -2.67 -5.44 3.30
CA SER A 41 -2.03 -6.64 2.79
C SER A 41 -1.89 -6.63 1.27
N GLY A 42 -1.05 -7.52 0.75
CA GLY A 42 -0.84 -7.71 -0.69
C GLY A 42 0.50 -7.17 -1.18
N THR A 43 0.58 -6.92 -2.49
CA THR A 43 1.85 -6.59 -3.17
C THR A 43 2.50 -5.32 -2.65
N ALA A 44 1.71 -4.29 -2.33
CA ALA A 44 2.25 -3.03 -1.78
C ALA A 44 2.97 -3.27 -0.46
N VAL A 45 2.38 -4.08 0.44
CA VAL A 45 3.00 -4.45 1.72
C VAL A 45 4.25 -5.29 1.51
N LYS A 46 4.26 -6.22 0.53
CA LYS A 46 5.49 -6.96 0.18
C LYS A 46 6.59 -6.00 -0.24
N CYS A 47 6.28 -5.00 -1.05
CA CYS A 47 7.25 -3.99 -1.45
C CYS A 47 7.78 -3.17 -0.27
N VAL A 48 6.92 -2.80 0.67
CA VAL A 48 7.35 -2.15 1.92
C VAL A 48 8.29 -3.05 2.73
N GLN A 49 7.95 -4.32 2.91
CA GLN A 49 8.77 -5.30 3.63
C GLN A 49 10.13 -5.52 2.95
N ILE A 50 10.16 -5.58 1.62
CA ILE A 50 11.40 -5.66 0.83
C ILE A 50 12.24 -4.39 1.01
N ALA A 51 11.62 -3.21 0.97
CA ALA A 51 12.35 -1.95 1.13
C ALA A 51 13.01 -1.81 2.50
N VAL A 52 12.29 -2.16 3.58
CA VAL A 52 12.88 -2.09 4.93
C VAL A 52 14.00 -3.13 5.12
N ASN A 53 13.90 -4.32 4.53
CA ASN A 53 14.99 -5.29 4.50
C ASN A 53 16.20 -4.77 3.69
N ALA A 54 15.95 -4.21 2.51
CA ALA A 54 16.97 -3.61 1.65
C ALA A 54 17.71 -2.45 2.32
N SER A 55 17.07 -1.76 3.27
CA SER A 55 17.69 -0.69 4.07
C SER A 55 18.49 -1.19 5.29
N ASN A 56 18.38 -2.47 5.63
CA ASN A 56 19.05 -3.12 6.78
C ASN A 56 18.80 -2.40 8.14
N VAL A 57 17.62 -1.82 8.34
CA VAL A 57 17.32 -1.01 9.55
C VAL A 57 17.04 -1.83 10.81
N GLN A 58 16.53 -3.06 10.67
CA GLN A 58 16.08 -3.87 11.81
C GLN A 58 16.36 -5.37 11.63
N GLY A 59 17.28 -5.72 10.73
CA GLY A 59 17.44 -7.08 10.23
C GLY A 59 16.28 -7.53 9.33
N ASP A 60 16.39 -8.73 8.76
CA ASP A 60 15.41 -9.23 7.80
C ASP A 60 14.08 -9.57 8.48
N ILE A 61 13.01 -8.88 8.07
CA ILE A 61 11.63 -9.26 8.39
C ILE A 61 11.05 -10.17 7.31
N THR A 62 10.01 -10.92 7.66
CA THR A 62 9.30 -11.79 6.71
C THR A 62 8.60 -10.96 5.64
N VAL A 63 8.76 -11.36 4.37
CA VAL A 63 8.06 -10.77 3.22
C VAL A 63 6.82 -11.60 2.89
N ASP A 64 5.80 -11.51 3.74
CA ASP A 64 4.53 -12.24 3.59
C ASP A 64 3.42 -11.41 2.94
N GLY A 65 3.60 -10.09 2.84
CA GLY A 65 2.59 -9.16 2.37
C GLY A 65 1.49 -8.89 3.38
N ILE A 66 1.73 -9.09 4.68
CA ILE A 66 0.80 -8.78 5.76
C ILE A 66 1.42 -7.71 6.64
N TRP A 67 0.73 -6.58 6.81
CA TRP A 67 1.26 -5.50 7.65
C TRP A 67 0.95 -5.77 9.12
N GLY A 68 1.86 -6.49 9.78
CA GLY A 68 1.83 -6.75 11.22
C GLY A 68 2.69 -5.79 12.04
N ALA A 69 2.78 -6.04 13.35
CA ALA A 69 3.55 -5.21 14.28
C ALA A 69 5.05 -5.11 13.94
N ARG A 70 5.63 -6.16 13.35
CA ARG A 70 7.03 -6.12 12.89
C ARG A 70 7.22 -5.19 11.70
N THR A 71 6.34 -5.26 10.71
CA THR A 71 6.36 -4.33 9.56
C THR A 71 6.19 -2.89 10.03
N GLU A 72 5.22 -2.64 10.92
CA GLU A 72 4.99 -1.32 11.53
C GLU A 72 6.24 -0.75 12.19
N THR A 73 6.92 -1.57 13.00
CA THR A 73 8.13 -1.13 13.71
C THR A 73 9.27 -0.85 12.72
N ALA A 74 9.45 -1.71 11.72
CA ALA A 74 10.49 -1.53 10.70
C ALA A 74 10.24 -0.27 9.84
N VAL A 75 8.99 0.02 9.48
CA VAL A 75 8.61 1.23 8.73
C VAL A 75 8.92 2.49 9.53
N LYS A 76 8.55 2.54 10.81
CA LYS A 76 8.87 3.68 11.68
C LYS A 76 10.37 3.88 11.82
N THR A 77 11.14 2.80 12.01
CA THR A 77 12.61 2.89 12.04
C THR A 77 13.17 3.38 10.71
N PHE A 78 12.67 2.87 9.59
CA PHE A 78 13.05 3.31 8.25
C PHE A 78 12.78 4.82 8.05
N GLN A 79 11.62 5.30 8.47
CA GLN A 79 11.29 6.72 8.39
C GLN A 79 12.22 7.57 9.27
N LEU A 80 12.50 7.12 10.51
CA LEU A 80 13.40 7.82 11.44
C LEU A 80 14.82 8.00 10.87
N ILE A 81 15.39 6.96 10.27
CA ILE A 81 16.76 7.05 9.72
C ILE A 81 16.83 7.87 8.42
N ASN A 82 15.68 8.10 7.77
CA ASN A 82 15.56 8.88 6.53
C ASN A 82 14.83 10.23 6.75
N ILE A 83 14.78 10.76 7.99
CA ILE A 83 14.13 12.05 8.28
C ILE A 83 14.68 13.21 7.44
N TRP A 84 15.99 13.18 7.12
CA TRP A 84 16.68 14.22 6.36
C TRP A 84 17.06 13.71 4.96
N GLY A 85 16.04 13.30 4.21
CA GLY A 85 16.21 12.82 2.84
C GLY A 85 16.32 13.97 1.84
N VAL A 86 16.76 13.64 0.63
CA VAL A 86 16.64 14.50 -0.55
C VAL A 86 15.84 13.73 -1.58
N ASP A 87 14.89 14.38 -2.23
CA ASP A 87 14.14 13.83 -3.36
C ASP A 87 15.13 13.45 -4.46
N PRO A 88 15.25 12.16 -4.83
CA PRO A 88 16.18 11.75 -5.88
C PRO A 88 15.77 12.26 -7.27
N VAL A 89 14.52 12.67 -7.46
CA VAL A 89 13.99 13.22 -8.72
C VAL A 89 14.16 14.73 -8.78
N HIS A 90 13.73 15.44 -7.75
CA HIS A 90 13.68 16.92 -7.77
C HIS A 90 14.84 17.60 -7.04
N GLY A 91 15.57 16.89 -6.17
CA GLY A 91 16.65 17.45 -5.36
C GLY A 91 16.18 18.29 -4.17
N ASP A 92 14.87 18.36 -3.91
CA ASP A 92 14.29 19.08 -2.78
C ASP A 92 14.45 18.29 -1.47
N PRO A 93 14.58 18.97 -0.32
CA PRO A 93 14.62 18.30 0.97
C PRO A 93 13.29 17.59 1.25
N ILE A 94 13.39 16.30 1.59
CA ILE A 94 12.25 15.49 2.05
C ILE A 94 12.34 15.33 3.56
N PHE A 95 11.23 15.64 4.23
CA PHE A 95 11.07 15.41 5.66
C PHE A 95 10.11 14.25 5.89
N LEU A 96 10.64 13.10 6.28
CA LEU A 96 9.81 11.97 6.66
C LEU A 96 9.36 12.09 8.11
N THR A 97 8.11 11.76 8.37
CA THR A 97 7.59 11.59 9.74
C THR A 97 7.56 10.10 10.06
N ALA A 98 7.95 9.72 11.27
CA ALA A 98 7.90 8.33 11.74
C ALA A 98 6.50 7.93 12.22
N ASP A 99 5.51 8.12 11.34
CA ASP A 99 4.10 7.89 11.61
C ASP A 99 3.66 6.43 11.37
N GLY A 100 4.49 5.61 10.71
CA GLY A 100 4.13 4.24 10.33
C GLY A 100 3.25 4.17 9.08
N VAL A 101 3.13 5.27 8.33
CA VAL A 101 2.33 5.35 7.10
C VAL A 101 3.28 5.58 5.92
N VAL A 102 3.26 4.66 4.95
CA VAL A 102 4.06 4.81 3.72
C VAL A 102 3.28 5.66 2.75
N GLY A 103 3.57 6.96 2.72
CA GLY A 103 3.09 7.90 1.71
C GLY A 103 4.01 8.05 0.51
N PRO A 104 3.70 8.96 -0.44
CA PRO A 104 4.44 9.08 -1.70
C PRO A 104 5.94 9.36 -1.49
N TYR A 105 6.29 10.27 -0.58
CA TYR A 105 7.69 10.53 -0.25
C TYR A 105 8.40 9.35 0.42
N THR A 106 7.71 8.62 1.30
CA THR A 106 8.29 7.40 1.90
C THR A 106 8.48 6.32 0.84
N GLY A 107 7.51 6.17 -0.07
CA GLY A 107 7.58 5.20 -1.16
C GLY A 107 8.67 5.51 -2.18
N ASP A 108 8.91 6.79 -2.50
CA ASP A 108 10.05 7.20 -3.35
C ASP A 108 11.40 6.77 -2.75
N VAL A 109 11.58 7.01 -1.44
CA VAL A 109 12.80 6.59 -0.72
C VAL A 109 12.88 5.05 -0.68
N MET A 110 11.77 4.36 -0.44
CA MET A 110 11.72 2.89 -0.47
C MET A 110 12.10 2.34 -1.85
N LEU A 111 11.62 2.95 -2.93
CA LEU A 111 11.97 2.54 -4.29
C LEU A 111 13.45 2.71 -4.61
N ARG A 112 14.11 3.72 -4.05
CA ARG A 112 15.57 3.85 -4.18
C ARG A 112 16.29 2.65 -3.56
N TYR A 113 15.95 2.29 -2.32
CA TYR A 113 16.55 1.10 -1.67
C TYR A 113 16.29 -0.19 -2.44
N ILE A 114 15.07 -0.34 -2.98
CA ILE A 114 14.71 -1.50 -3.83
C ILE A 114 15.52 -1.48 -5.12
N ALA A 115 15.66 -0.34 -5.80
CA ALA A 115 16.42 -0.24 -7.04
C ALA A 115 17.89 -0.62 -6.84
N ASP A 116 18.48 -0.23 -5.70
CA ASP A 116 19.89 -0.45 -5.39
C ASP A 116 20.18 -1.87 -4.88
N ASN A 117 19.27 -2.47 -4.09
CA ASN A 117 19.56 -3.71 -3.35
C ASN A 117 18.61 -4.87 -3.67
N ALA A 118 17.49 -4.62 -4.35
CA ALA A 118 16.47 -5.62 -4.69
C ALA A 118 15.89 -5.38 -6.09
N SER A 119 16.75 -5.10 -7.07
CA SER A 119 16.39 -4.58 -8.40
C SER A 119 15.38 -5.43 -9.17
N GLY A 120 15.34 -6.75 -8.93
CA GLY A 120 14.33 -7.66 -9.49
C GLY A 120 12.88 -7.34 -9.11
N TRP A 121 12.67 -6.56 -8.04
CA TRP A 121 11.36 -6.10 -7.59
C TRP A 121 11.03 -4.67 -8.02
N LYS A 122 11.97 -3.94 -8.64
CA LYS A 122 11.82 -2.51 -8.96
C LYS A 122 10.56 -2.21 -9.76
N SER A 123 10.31 -2.94 -10.85
CA SER A 123 9.14 -2.70 -11.71
C SER A 123 7.82 -2.95 -10.98
N THR A 124 7.73 -4.07 -10.28
CA THR A 124 6.56 -4.46 -9.50
C THR A 124 6.26 -3.44 -8.39
N CYS A 125 7.29 -3.00 -7.68
CA CYS A 125 7.14 -2.08 -6.57
C CYS A 125 6.92 -0.64 -7.02
N ALA A 126 7.45 -0.23 -8.16
CA ALA A 126 7.15 1.08 -8.75
C ALA A 126 5.66 1.22 -9.09
N ALA A 127 4.99 0.12 -9.45
CA ALA A 127 3.55 0.11 -9.70
C ALA A 127 2.69 -0.03 -8.44
N ALA A 128 3.27 -0.45 -7.31
CA ALA A 128 2.54 -0.83 -6.10
C ALA A 128 2.72 0.12 -4.92
N LEU A 129 3.89 0.77 -4.81
CA LEU A 129 4.16 1.75 -3.77
C LEU A 129 3.56 3.11 -4.16
N PRO A 130 3.04 3.87 -3.19
CA PRO A 130 2.72 5.27 -3.43
C PRO A 130 4.02 6.03 -3.72
N THR A 131 4.05 6.76 -4.83
CA THR A 131 5.18 7.57 -5.27
C THR A 131 4.70 8.96 -5.65
N THR A 132 5.64 9.91 -5.78
CA THR A 132 5.31 11.25 -6.31
C THR A 132 5.20 11.29 -7.84
N HIS A 133 5.57 10.21 -8.53
CA HIS A 133 5.74 10.12 -9.98
C HIS A 133 5.28 8.78 -10.57
#